data_AF-A0A383ECT9-F1
#
_entry.id   AF-A0A383ECT9-F1
#
_cell.length_a   1.000
_cell.length_b   1.000
_cell.length_c   1.000
_cell.angle_alpha   90.00
_cell.angle_beta   90.00
_cell.angle_gamma   90.00
#
_symmetry.space_group_name_H-M   'P 1'
#
loop_
_entity.id
_entity.type
_entity.pdbx_description
1 polymer ?
#
loop_
_entity_poly.entity_id
_entity_poly.type
_entity_poly.pdbx_seq_one_letter_code
_entity_poly.pdbx_strand_id
1 'polypeptide(L)'
;EVAGIPFANPVGMAAGFDKNGRIIEALAAMGLGFVEIGSISAHPSEGNPRPRLFRLPRDEAIVVNYGVPNEGSDAVAHRVDACPTPMPLGINLVETNTGGATEPEHVIAELTAAAKPFRARADYIALNLNCPNTTGGESPYLQPRRVAELLSEYQGINALPPVFLKFTAHADPHRIDAMLEAVEPSTFIAGFIFNLPPGLHYPLRTPSSVSDSMPGTLCGRPVRSLIDDAT
;
A
#
# COMPACT_ATOMS: atom_id res chain seq x y z
N GLU A 1 -2.79 21.24 -4.49
CA GLU A 1 -2.26 20.38 -5.58
C GLU A 1 -1.04 19.65 -5.04
N VAL A 2 -0.87 18.37 -5.36
CA VAL A 2 0.33 17.58 -5.07
C VAL A 2 0.66 16.80 -6.34
N ALA A 3 1.90 16.87 -6.81
CA ALA A 3 2.33 16.18 -8.04
C ALA A 3 1.47 16.49 -9.30
N GLY A 4 0.92 17.70 -9.41
CA GLY A 4 0.00 18.07 -10.49
C GLY A 4 -1.44 17.59 -10.30
N ILE A 5 -1.75 16.91 -9.20
CA ILE A 5 -3.07 16.34 -8.93
C ILE A 5 -3.88 17.31 -8.05
N PRO A 6 -5.08 17.74 -8.48
CA PRO A 6 -5.94 18.62 -7.71
C PRO A 6 -6.79 17.83 -6.70
N PHE A 7 -6.45 17.95 -5.42
CA PHE A 7 -7.25 17.40 -4.32
C PHE A 7 -8.23 18.44 -3.80
N ALA A 8 -9.51 18.08 -3.64
CA ALA A 8 -10.53 18.98 -3.10
C ALA A 8 -10.29 19.32 -1.61
N ASN A 9 -9.69 18.38 -0.87
CA ASN A 9 -9.28 18.52 0.52
C ASN A 9 -8.20 17.46 0.84
N PRO A 10 -7.49 17.54 1.98
CA PRO A 10 -6.36 16.64 2.27
C PRO A 10 -6.77 15.27 2.85
N VAL A 11 -8.07 14.97 2.99
CA VAL A 11 -8.55 13.75 3.62
C VAL A 11 -8.98 12.74 2.54
N GLY A 12 -8.36 11.56 2.52
CA GLY A 12 -8.71 10.50 1.56
C GLY A 12 -9.00 9.16 2.22
N MET A 13 -9.57 8.25 1.43
CA MET A 13 -9.67 6.84 1.83
C MET A 13 -8.37 6.12 1.48
N ALA A 14 -7.72 5.54 2.48
CA ALA A 14 -6.49 4.78 2.29
C ALA A 14 -6.75 3.41 1.63
N ALA A 15 -5.73 2.87 0.97
CA ALA A 15 -5.75 1.49 0.49
C ALA A 15 -6.04 0.49 1.60
N GLY A 16 -6.62 -0.63 1.22
CA GLY A 16 -7.03 -1.74 2.08
C GLY A 16 -8.53 -1.78 2.33
N PHE A 17 -9.23 -0.66 2.16
CA PHE A 17 -10.68 -0.55 2.31
C PHE A 17 -11.43 -1.10 1.09
N ASP A 18 -11.22 -0.50 -0.10
CA ASP A 18 -11.77 -0.99 -1.36
C ASP A 18 -10.67 -1.58 -2.25
N LYS A 19 -10.33 -2.86 -2.01
CA LYS A 19 -9.20 -3.50 -2.70
C LYS A 19 -9.42 -3.70 -4.20
N ASN A 20 -10.67 -3.86 -4.61
CA ASN A 20 -11.04 -4.26 -5.96
C ASN A 20 -11.78 -3.16 -6.73
N GLY A 21 -11.87 -1.94 -6.20
CA GLY A 21 -12.55 -0.82 -6.85
C GLY A 21 -14.06 -1.03 -7.01
N ARG A 22 -14.72 -1.60 -6.01
CA ARG A 22 -16.15 -1.96 -6.05
C ARG A 22 -17.09 -0.85 -5.58
N ILE A 23 -16.58 0.12 -4.79
CA ILE A 23 -17.41 1.11 -4.10
C ILE A 23 -16.85 2.53 -4.25
N ILE A 24 -16.08 2.80 -5.31
CA ILE A 24 -15.39 4.08 -5.49
C ILE A 24 -16.37 5.26 -5.52
N GLU A 25 -17.49 5.15 -6.23
CA GLU A 25 -18.53 6.20 -6.27
C GLU A 25 -19.12 6.48 -4.89
N ALA A 26 -19.40 5.43 -4.10
CA ALA A 26 -19.92 5.58 -2.75
C ALA A 26 -18.90 6.24 -1.82
N LEU A 27 -17.60 5.96 -2.00
CA LEU A 27 -16.52 6.63 -1.28
C LEU A 27 -16.43 8.11 -1.68
N ALA A 28 -16.52 8.42 -2.97
CA ALA A 28 -16.48 9.79 -3.49
C ALA A 28 -17.63 10.65 -2.94
N ALA A 29 -18.82 10.06 -2.79
CA ALA A 29 -19.99 10.74 -2.23
C ALA A 29 -19.85 11.14 -0.76
N MET A 30 -18.84 10.62 -0.02
CA MET A 30 -18.61 10.97 1.38
C MET A 30 -17.86 12.30 1.59
N GLY A 31 -17.51 13.02 0.51
CA GLY A 31 -16.80 14.30 0.60
C GLY A 31 -15.28 14.15 0.81
N LEU A 32 -14.73 12.97 0.54
CA LEU A 32 -13.30 12.75 0.53
C LEU A 32 -12.61 13.56 -0.56
N GLY A 33 -11.34 13.90 -0.36
CA GLY A 33 -10.49 14.57 -1.34
C GLY A 33 -9.88 13.61 -2.37
N PHE A 34 -9.70 12.33 -2.02
CA PHE A 34 -9.24 11.25 -2.91
C PHE A 34 -9.62 9.86 -2.38
N VAL A 35 -9.49 8.85 -3.24
CA VAL A 35 -9.61 7.43 -2.88
C VAL A 35 -8.40 6.68 -3.40
N GLU A 36 -7.77 5.88 -2.54
CA GLU A 36 -6.74 4.91 -2.92
C GLU A 36 -7.34 3.49 -2.86
N ILE A 37 -7.50 2.84 -4.01
CA ILE A 37 -7.94 1.43 -4.07
C ILE A 37 -6.75 0.47 -4.00
N GLY A 38 -7.04 -0.79 -3.72
CA GLY A 38 -6.03 -1.84 -3.54
C GLY A 38 -5.72 -2.13 -2.07
N SER A 39 -4.63 -2.79 -1.73
CA SER A 39 -3.54 -3.20 -2.62
C SER A 39 -3.95 -4.27 -3.63
N ILE A 40 -3.53 -4.07 -4.89
CA ILE A 40 -3.78 -4.95 -6.05
C ILE A 40 -2.45 -5.55 -6.48
N SER A 41 -2.44 -6.85 -6.75
CA SER A 41 -1.28 -7.53 -7.34
C SER A 41 -1.50 -7.84 -8.81
N ALA A 42 -0.44 -8.25 -9.52
CA ALA A 42 -0.55 -8.66 -10.92
C ALA A 42 -1.56 -9.81 -11.08
N HIS A 43 -1.49 -10.79 -10.17
CA HIS A 43 -2.36 -11.95 -10.16
C HIS A 43 -3.35 -11.92 -8.99
N PRO A 44 -4.52 -12.58 -9.09
CA PRO A 44 -5.45 -12.73 -7.99
C PRO A 44 -4.79 -13.42 -6.79
N SER A 45 -5.21 -13.04 -5.58
CA SER A 45 -4.79 -13.70 -4.34
C SER A 45 -5.97 -13.84 -3.39
N GLU A 46 -6.07 -15.00 -2.73
CA GLU A 46 -7.05 -15.27 -1.67
C GLU A 46 -6.63 -14.63 -0.33
N GLY A 47 -5.37 -14.23 -0.21
CA GLY A 47 -4.74 -13.75 1.01
C GLY A 47 -4.66 -14.80 2.13
N ASN A 48 -4.43 -14.34 3.36
CA ASN A 48 -4.20 -15.23 4.49
C ASN A 48 -5.50 -15.93 4.94
N PRO A 49 -5.41 -17.12 5.57
CA PRO A 49 -6.57 -17.81 6.13
C PRO A 49 -7.35 -16.95 7.14
N ARG A 50 -8.66 -17.17 7.25
CA ARG A 50 -9.53 -16.50 8.25
C ARG A 50 -9.43 -17.24 9.60
N PRO A 51 -9.62 -16.55 10.75
CA PRO A 51 -9.89 -15.13 10.93
C PRO A 51 -8.66 -14.24 10.72
N ARG A 52 -8.86 -13.06 10.12
CA ARG A 52 -7.77 -12.18 9.64
C ARG A 52 -8.03 -10.67 9.82
N LEU A 53 -9.10 -10.34 10.53
CA LEU A 53 -9.43 -8.98 10.95
C LEU A 53 -10.06 -9.07 12.34
N PHE A 54 -9.47 -8.34 13.28
CA PHE A 54 -9.92 -8.31 14.67
C PHE A 54 -10.17 -6.86 15.08
N ARG A 55 -11.24 -6.62 15.84
CA ARG A 55 -11.57 -5.28 16.35
C ARG A 55 -11.17 -5.19 17.81
N LEU A 56 -10.56 -4.07 18.18
CA LEU A 56 -10.23 -3.70 19.55
C LEU A 56 -10.95 -2.39 19.88
N PRO A 57 -12.28 -2.41 20.15
CA PRO A 57 -13.04 -1.18 20.35
C PRO A 57 -12.54 -0.35 21.53
N ARG A 58 -12.04 -1.03 22.58
CA ARG A 58 -11.40 -0.35 23.72
C ARG A 58 -10.17 0.41 23.32
N ASP A 59 -9.52 0.13 22.20
CA ASP A 59 -8.30 0.81 21.77
C ASP A 59 -8.55 1.75 20.59
N GLU A 60 -9.78 1.76 20.07
CA GLU A 60 -10.10 2.41 18.78
C GLU A 60 -9.12 1.94 17.69
N ALA A 61 -8.95 0.61 17.68
CA ALA A 61 -7.95 -0.07 16.88
C ALA A 61 -8.52 -1.34 16.23
N ILE A 62 -7.79 -1.82 15.23
CA ILE A 62 -8.00 -3.10 14.56
C ILE A 62 -6.67 -3.83 14.44
N VAL A 63 -6.71 -5.15 14.37
CA VAL A 63 -5.57 -5.99 13.98
C VAL A 63 -5.87 -6.59 12.62
N VAL A 64 -4.97 -6.38 11.67
CA VAL A 64 -5.15 -6.78 10.26
C VAL A 64 -4.10 -7.81 9.87
N ASN A 65 -4.56 -8.97 9.38
CA ASN A 65 -3.73 -10.04 8.84
C ASN A 65 -4.22 -10.47 7.45
N TYR A 66 -4.62 -9.53 6.61
CA TYR A 66 -5.33 -9.88 5.39
C TYR A 66 -4.50 -10.70 4.39
N GLY A 67 -3.19 -10.40 4.25
CA GLY A 67 -2.38 -10.96 3.17
C GLY A 67 -2.82 -10.50 1.77
N VAL A 68 -3.27 -9.24 1.64
CA VAL A 68 -3.61 -8.58 0.35
C VAL A 68 -4.54 -9.35 -0.63
N PRO A 69 -5.68 -9.91 -0.19
CA PRO A 69 -6.64 -10.55 -1.09
C PRO A 69 -7.17 -9.56 -2.13
N ASN A 70 -7.10 -9.93 -3.40
CA ASN A 70 -7.53 -9.10 -4.53
C ASN A 70 -7.78 -9.95 -5.80
N GLU A 71 -8.42 -9.36 -6.79
CA GLU A 71 -8.83 -10.04 -8.04
C GLU A 71 -7.82 -9.92 -9.18
N GLY A 72 -6.63 -9.36 -8.94
CA GLY A 72 -5.61 -9.10 -9.95
C GLY A 72 -5.82 -7.78 -10.69
N SER A 73 -4.73 -7.24 -11.25
CA SER A 73 -4.70 -5.91 -11.88
C SER A 73 -5.65 -5.80 -13.06
N ASP A 74 -5.75 -6.83 -13.90
CA ASP A 74 -6.56 -6.78 -15.12
C ASP A 74 -8.06 -6.70 -14.80
N ALA A 75 -8.53 -7.53 -13.86
CA ALA A 75 -9.93 -7.54 -13.46
C ALA A 75 -10.35 -6.23 -12.78
N VAL A 76 -9.46 -5.67 -11.95
CA VAL A 76 -9.72 -4.39 -11.27
C VAL A 76 -9.65 -3.22 -12.25
N ALA A 77 -8.69 -3.20 -13.19
CA ALA A 77 -8.61 -2.16 -14.20
C ALA A 77 -9.85 -2.13 -15.10
N HIS A 78 -10.35 -3.28 -15.52
CA HIS A 78 -11.60 -3.38 -16.29
C HIS A 78 -12.81 -2.83 -15.49
N ARG A 79 -12.82 -3.01 -14.17
CA ARG A 79 -13.88 -2.44 -13.32
C ARG A 79 -13.78 -0.93 -13.20
N VAL A 80 -12.56 -0.40 -13.03
CA VAL A 80 -12.30 1.04 -12.97
C VAL A 80 -12.70 1.71 -14.29
N ASP A 81 -12.46 1.07 -15.44
CA ASP A 81 -12.91 1.56 -16.76
C ASP A 81 -14.41 1.81 -16.84
N ALA A 82 -15.19 0.91 -16.23
CA ALA A 82 -16.64 1.00 -16.26
C ALA A 82 -17.20 2.06 -15.30
N CYS A 83 -16.35 2.65 -14.45
CA CYS A 83 -16.75 3.47 -13.31
C CYS A 83 -15.86 4.73 -13.22
N PRO A 84 -16.01 5.71 -14.13
CA PRO A 84 -15.24 6.94 -14.10
C PRO A 84 -15.46 7.70 -12.79
N THR A 85 -14.37 8.11 -12.15
CA THR A 85 -14.38 8.65 -10.78
C THR A 85 -14.39 10.18 -10.80
N PRO A 86 -15.25 10.86 -10.01
CA PRO A 86 -15.32 12.32 -10.00
C PRO A 86 -14.22 12.96 -9.13
N MET A 87 -13.20 12.20 -8.74
CA MET A 87 -12.16 12.62 -7.79
C MET A 87 -10.84 11.89 -8.09
N PRO A 88 -9.70 12.39 -7.54
CA PRO A 88 -8.43 11.71 -7.66
C PRO A 88 -8.48 10.25 -7.18
N LEU A 89 -8.05 9.34 -8.06
CA LEU A 89 -7.97 7.91 -7.84
C LEU A 89 -6.51 7.43 -7.77
N GLY A 90 -6.13 6.94 -6.60
CA GLY A 90 -4.88 6.23 -6.39
C GLY A 90 -5.03 4.72 -6.58
N ILE A 91 -4.03 4.09 -7.20
CA ILE A 91 -3.94 2.63 -7.28
C ILE A 91 -2.75 2.16 -6.45
N ASN A 92 -3.04 1.43 -5.38
CA ASN A 92 -2.01 0.81 -4.56
C ASN A 92 -1.64 -0.56 -5.13
N LEU A 93 -0.37 -0.74 -5.52
CA LEU A 93 0.15 -1.98 -6.10
C LEU A 93 1.07 -2.69 -5.12
N VAL A 94 0.99 -4.01 -5.09
CA VAL A 94 1.78 -4.88 -4.21
C VAL A 94 2.15 -6.17 -4.95
N GLU A 95 3.18 -6.87 -4.47
CA GLU A 95 3.49 -8.22 -4.95
C GLU A 95 2.34 -9.20 -4.68
N THR A 96 2.23 -10.25 -5.49
CA THR A 96 1.23 -11.29 -5.29
C THR A 96 1.56 -12.11 -4.04
N ASN A 97 0.62 -12.20 -3.10
CA ASN A 97 0.74 -13.13 -1.98
C ASN A 97 0.46 -14.56 -2.47
N THR A 98 1.52 -15.35 -2.57
CA THR A 98 1.52 -16.77 -2.95
C THR A 98 1.63 -17.69 -1.72
N GLY A 99 1.82 -17.14 -0.52
CA GLY A 99 2.06 -17.88 0.71
C GLY A 99 3.50 -18.41 0.85
N GLY A 100 4.41 -18.00 -0.03
CA GLY A 100 5.81 -18.40 -0.04
C GLY A 100 6.76 -17.25 -0.37
N ALA A 101 8.06 -17.52 -0.29
CA ALA A 101 9.06 -16.56 -0.74
C ALA A 101 9.04 -16.45 -2.27
N THR A 102 9.15 -15.22 -2.78
CA THR A 102 9.24 -14.91 -4.20
C THR A 102 10.60 -14.29 -4.48
N GLU A 103 11.26 -14.73 -5.55
CA GLU A 103 12.55 -14.14 -5.93
C GLU A 103 12.39 -12.66 -6.32
N PRO A 104 13.35 -11.78 -5.97
CA PRO A 104 13.19 -10.36 -6.17
C PRO A 104 12.90 -9.93 -7.62
N GLU A 105 13.52 -10.60 -8.59
CA GLU A 105 13.36 -10.32 -10.02
C GLU A 105 11.92 -10.61 -10.49
N HIS A 106 11.26 -11.62 -9.94
CA HIS A 106 9.85 -11.89 -10.22
C HIS A 106 8.94 -10.81 -9.64
N VAL A 107 9.25 -10.31 -8.44
CA VAL A 107 8.49 -9.19 -7.85
C VAL A 107 8.63 -7.92 -8.71
N ILE A 108 9.79 -7.66 -9.32
CA ILE A 108 9.99 -6.47 -10.19
C ILE A 108 9.04 -6.61 -11.37
N ALA A 109 9.08 -7.78 -12.01
CA ALA A 109 8.25 -8.09 -13.17
C ALA A 109 6.75 -8.00 -12.84
N GLU A 110 6.32 -8.52 -11.68
CA GLU A 110 4.94 -8.45 -11.23
C GLU A 110 4.47 -7.02 -10.98
N LEU A 111 5.21 -6.22 -10.20
CA LEU A 111 4.82 -4.82 -9.93
C LEU A 111 4.78 -3.98 -11.21
N THR A 112 5.72 -4.22 -12.12
CA THR A 112 5.80 -3.56 -13.44
C THR A 112 4.62 -3.98 -14.31
N ALA A 113 4.23 -5.27 -14.30
CA ALA A 113 3.07 -5.78 -15.03
C ALA A 113 1.77 -5.21 -14.46
N ALA A 114 1.61 -5.19 -13.13
CA ALA A 114 0.42 -4.74 -12.43
C ALA A 114 0.11 -3.25 -12.69
N ALA A 115 1.12 -2.42 -12.99
CA ALA A 115 0.92 -1.00 -13.32
C ALA A 115 0.31 -0.76 -14.70
N LYS A 116 0.64 -1.60 -15.69
CA LYS A 116 0.35 -1.31 -17.10
C LYS A 116 -1.15 -1.11 -17.36
N PRO A 117 -2.07 -1.89 -16.76
CA PRO A 117 -3.50 -1.68 -16.92
C PRO A 117 -4.00 -0.31 -16.42
N PHE A 118 -3.28 0.39 -15.54
CA PHE A 118 -3.76 1.61 -14.88
C PHE A 118 -3.23 2.93 -15.45
N ARG A 119 -2.31 2.88 -16.44
CA ARG A 119 -1.61 4.06 -17.02
C ARG A 119 -2.50 5.26 -17.38
N ALA A 120 -3.72 5.01 -17.87
CA ALA A 120 -4.65 6.05 -18.32
C ALA A 120 -5.87 6.25 -17.41
N ARG A 121 -5.84 5.65 -16.20
CA ARG A 121 -7.01 5.53 -15.31
C ARG A 121 -6.74 6.02 -13.89
N ALA A 122 -5.49 5.90 -13.47
CA ALA A 122 -5.04 6.32 -12.15
C ALA A 122 -4.50 7.74 -12.22
N ASP A 123 -4.86 8.56 -11.25
CA ASP A 123 -4.23 9.86 -11.03
C ASP A 123 -2.85 9.71 -10.38
N TYR A 124 -2.64 8.62 -9.62
CA TYR A 124 -1.32 8.21 -9.14
C TYR A 124 -1.24 6.71 -8.88
N ILE A 125 -0.01 6.18 -8.91
CA ILE A 125 0.29 4.81 -8.45
C ILE A 125 1.01 4.89 -7.10
N ALA A 126 0.58 4.10 -6.12
CA ALA A 126 1.32 3.87 -4.89
C ALA A 126 1.99 2.49 -4.95
N LEU A 127 3.32 2.43 -5.02
CA LEU A 127 4.06 1.18 -4.97
C LEU A 127 4.26 0.78 -3.50
N ASN A 128 3.52 -0.22 -3.05
CA ASN A 128 3.64 -0.76 -1.72
C ASN A 128 4.76 -1.79 -1.68
N LEU A 129 5.89 -1.39 -1.12
CA LEU A 129 7.11 -2.19 -1.03
C LEU A 129 7.12 -3.12 0.20
N ASN A 130 6.04 -3.10 0.99
CA ASN A 130 5.87 -4.03 2.10
C ASN A 130 5.41 -5.40 1.57
N CYS A 131 6.23 -6.41 1.81
CA CYS A 131 5.98 -7.79 1.41
C CYS A 131 4.85 -8.41 2.26
N PRO A 132 3.74 -8.88 1.67
CA PRO A 132 2.69 -9.62 2.37
C PRO A 132 3.15 -11.01 2.84
N ASN A 133 4.23 -11.56 2.25
CA ASN A 133 4.77 -12.87 2.59
C ASN A 133 5.71 -12.82 3.82
N THR A 134 6.11 -11.64 4.31
CA THR A 134 6.92 -11.54 5.52
C THR A 134 6.05 -11.38 6.77
N THR A 135 5.94 -12.45 7.55
CA THR A 135 5.43 -12.34 8.93
C THR A 135 6.48 -11.67 9.79
N GLY A 136 6.37 -10.36 10.01
CA GLY A 136 7.11 -9.66 11.06
C GLY A 136 8.58 -9.31 10.77
N GLY A 137 8.98 -9.29 9.49
CA GLY A 137 10.33 -8.90 9.07
C GLY A 137 10.32 -7.87 7.94
N GLU A 138 11.46 -7.22 7.75
CA GLU A 138 11.66 -6.30 6.62
C GLU A 138 11.58 -7.07 5.30
N SER A 139 10.79 -6.52 4.39
CA SER A 139 10.75 -6.99 3.03
C SER A 139 12.17 -6.97 2.46
N PRO A 140 12.69 -8.07 1.88
CA PRO A 140 13.99 -8.06 1.19
C PRO A 140 14.02 -7.03 0.04
N TYR A 141 12.85 -6.55 -0.35
CA TYR A 141 12.61 -5.52 -1.35
C TYR A 141 12.83 -4.08 -0.90
N LEU A 142 12.93 -3.84 0.41
CA LEU A 142 13.24 -2.51 0.95
C LEU A 142 14.75 -2.20 0.92
N GLN A 143 15.55 -3.04 0.26
CA GLN A 143 16.96 -2.75 0.02
C GLN A 143 17.11 -1.66 -1.06
N PRO A 144 17.88 -0.59 -0.81
CA PRO A 144 18.08 0.52 -1.76
C PRO A 144 18.40 0.06 -3.20
N ARG A 145 19.28 -0.93 -3.35
CA ARG A 145 19.64 -1.51 -4.65
C ARG A 145 18.42 -2.10 -5.39
N ARG A 146 17.56 -2.85 -4.69
CA ARG A 146 16.39 -3.51 -5.29
C ARG A 146 15.31 -2.49 -5.68
N VAL A 147 15.15 -1.44 -4.88
CA VAL A 147 14.28 -0.33 -5.23
C VAL A 147 14.79 0.38 -6.49
N ALA A 148 16.09 0.66 -6.58
CA ALA A 148 16.66 1.25 -7.80
C ALA A 148 16.44 0.36 -9.05
N GLU A 149 16.60 -0.96 -8.92
CA GLU A 149 16.31 -1.93 -10.00
C GLU A 149 14.83 -1.90 -10.41
N LEU A 150 13.90 -1.91 -9.44
CA LEU A 150 12.47 -1.79 -9.70
C LEU A 150 12.14 -0.48 -10.43
N LEU A 151 12.69 0.63 -9.97
CA LEU A 151 12.41 1.95 -10.55
C LEU A 151 12.97 2.10 -11.96
N SER A 152 14.12 1.49 -12.25
CA SER A 152 14.68 1.44 -13.60
C SER A 152 13.73 0.72 -14.57
N GLU A 153 13.15 -0.41 -14.18
CA GLU A 153 12.15 -1.11 -15.00
C GLU A 153 10.84 -0.31 -15.11
N TYR A 154 10.42 0.33 -14.02
CA TYR A 154 9.23 1.18 -14.00
C TYR A 154 9.35 2.38 -14.93
N GLN A 155 10.54 2.98 -15.04
CA GLN A 155 10.80 4.12 -15.92
C GLN A 155 10.55 3.79 -17.41
N GLY A 156 10.71 2.52 -17.80
CA GLY A 156 10.40 2.05 -19.16
C GLY A 156 8.89 1.98 -19.49
N ILE A 157 8.02 2.20 -18.50
CA ILE A 157 6.57 2.18 -18.67
C ILE A 157 6.09 3.56 -19.17
N ASN A 158 5.84 3.67 -20.47
CA ASN A 158 5.30 4.90 -21.07
C ASN A 158 3.96 5.35 -20.46
N ALA A 159 3.82 6.66 -20.27
CA ALA A 159 2.60 7.35 -19.82
C ALA A 159 2.06 6.85 -18.47
N LEU A 160 2.95 6.62 -17.50
CA LEU A 160 2.53 6.44 -16.11
C LEU A 160 2.12 7.77 -15.48
N PRO A 161 1.14 7.74 -14.56
CA PRO A 161 0.90 8.86 -13.65
C PRO A 161 2.04 8.96 -12.61
N PRO A 162 2.07 10.05 -11.83
CA PRO A 162 2.98 10.19 -10.70
C PRO A 162 3.02 8.95 -9.80
N VAL A 163 4.22 8.56 -9.36
CA VAL A 163 4.42 7.39 -8.50
C VAL A 163 4.76 7.82 -7.09
N PHE A 164 4.09 7.23 -6.11
CA PHE A 164 4.39 7.36 -4.69
C PHE A 164 4.96 6.05 -4.16
N LEU A 165 6.05 6.09 -3.41
CA LEU A 165 6.59 4.91 -2.75
C LEU A 165 5.98 4.76 -1.37
N LYS A 166 5.40 3.59 -1.11
CA LYS A 166 4.79 3.28 0.17
C LYS A 166 5.63 2.22 0.89
N PHE A 167 6.17 2.60 2.04
CA PHE A 167 7.00 1.72 2.85
C PHE A 167 6.79 1.99 4.34
N THR A 168 7.20 1.02 5.15
CA THR A 168 7.12 1.10 6.62
C THR A 168 7.93 2.26 7.18
N ALA A 169 7.31 3.06 8.05
CA ALA A 169 8.01 4.04 8.85
C ALA A 169 9.09 3.36 9.71
N HIS A 170 10.32 3.86 9.63
CA HIS A 170 11.45 3.37 10.42
C HIS A 170 11.92 4.44 11.39
N ALA A 171 12.22 4.04 12.62
CA ALA A 171 12.82 4.91 13.62
C ALA A 171 14.31 5.22 13.34
N ASP A 172 14.93 4.48 12.42
CA ASP A 172 16.32 4.68 12.00
C ASP A 172 16.37 5.63 10.78
N PRO A 173 16.85 6.87 10.96
CA PRO A 173 16.88 7.87 9.88
C PRO A 173 17.80 7.44 8.73
N HIS A 174 18.87 6.68 8.98
CA HIS A 174 19.82 6.27 7.95
C HIS A 174 19.17 5.39 6.87
N ARG A 175 18.11 4.68 7.23
CA ARG A 175 17.38 3.81 6.29
C ARG A 175 16.45 4.60 5.38
N ILE A 176 15.91 5.70 5.90
CA ILE A 176 15.17 6.65 5.08
C ILE A 176 16.14 7.34 4.13
N ASP A 177 17.28 7.83 4.62
CA ASP A 177 18.31 8.47 3.79
C ASP A 177 18.78 7.57 2.65
N ALA A 178 19.12 6.31 2.94
CA ALA A 178 19.54 5.35 1.92
C ALA A 178 18.44 5.03 0.90
N MET A 179 17.17 5.07 1.31
CA MET A 179 16.03 4.93 0.40
C MET A 179 15.91 6.18 -0.48
N LEU A 180 16.03 7.38 0.09
CA LEU A 180 15.98 8.65 -0.66
C LEU A 180 17.09 8.73 -1.71
N GLU A 181 18.31 8.34 -1.36
CA GLU A 181 19.44 8.28 -2.30
C GLU A 181 19.16 7.30 -3.47
N ALA A 182 18.56 6.14 -3.19
CA ALA A 182 18.25 5.16 -4.23
C ALA A 182 17.18 5.61 -5.22
N VAL A 183 16.25 6.47 -4.78
CA VAL A 183 15.12 6.92 -5.60
C VAL A 183 15.40 8.25 -6.30
N GLU A 184 16.42 9.01 -5.86
CA GLU A 184 16.82 10.30 -6.44
C GLU A 184 16.94 10.30 -7.98
N PRO A 185 17.50 9.27 -8.64
CA PRO A 185 17.58 9.25 -10.11
C PRO A 185 16.21 9.13 -10.80
N SER A 186 15.18 8.69 -10.09
CA SER A 186 13.86 8.35 -10.61
C SER A 186 12.90 9.54 -10.50
N THR A 187 13.06 10.51 -11.40
CA THR A 187 12.30 11.78 -11.40
C THR A 187 10.77 11.67 -11.47
N PHE A 188 10.23 10.49 -11.82
CA PHE A 188 8.79 10.21 -11.81
C PHE A 188 8.23 9.88 -10.42
N ILE A 189 9.10 9.68 -9.43
CA ILE A 189 8.71 9.52 -8.03
C ILE A 189 8.32 10.88 -7.47
N ALA A 190 7.05 11.02 -7.14
CA ALA A 190 6.43 12.27 -6.74
C ALA A 190 6.29 12.43 -5.23
N GLY A 191 6.52 11.36 -4.46
CA GLY A 191 6.50 11.41 -3.00
C GLY A 191 6.48 10.05 -2.34
N PHE A 192 6.23 10.08 -1.02
CA PHE A 192 6.30 8.93 -0.14
C PHE A 192 5.01 8.79 0.69
N ILE A 193 4.65 7.56 1.00
CA ILE A 193 3.53 7.22 1.88
C ILE A 193 4.06 6.31 2.99
N PHE A 194 4.00 6.78 4.24
CA PHE A 194 4.46 5.97 5.36
C PHE A 194 3.38 4.99 5.81
N ASN A 195 3.79 3.74 5.99
CA ASN A 195 2.94 2.65 6.48
C ASN A 195 3.42 2.17 7.86
N LEU A 196 2.57 1.42 8.55
CA LEU A 196 2.83 0.94 9.90
C LEU A 196 3.84 -0.22 9.91
N PRO A 197 4.76 -0.29 10.89
CA PRO A 197 5.57 -1.48 11.09
C PRO A 197 4.71 -2.64 11.58
N PRO A 198 5.10 -3.89 11.24
CA PRO A 198 4.32 -5.07 11.59
C PRO A 198 4.27 -5.31 13.10
N GLY A 199 3.23 -6.01 13.54
CA GLY A 199 3.09 -6.50 14.91
C GLY A 199 2.17 -5.67 15.81
N LEU A 200 2.22 -6.00 17.10
CA LEU A 200 1.30 -5.53 18.14
C LEU A 200 2.00 -4.79 19.30
N HIS A 201 3.25 -4.39 19.12
CA HIS A 201 4.11 -3.85 20.19
C HIS A 201 3.75 -2.41 20.57
N TYR A 202 2.53 -2.20 21.06
CA TYR A 202 2.00 -0.91 21.48
C TYR A 202 1.27 -1.05 22.82
N PRO A 203 1.21 0.02 23.65
CA PRO A 203 0.39 0.01 24.85
C PRO A 203 -1.10 -0.12 24.50
N LEU A 204 -1.76 -1.17 25.01
CA LEU A 204 -3.18 -1.44 24.78
C LEU A 204 -3.97 -1.45 26.10
N ARG A 205 -5.22 -1.02 26.03
CA ARG A 205 -6.25 -1.20 27.06
C ARG A 205 -6.88 -2.60 26.97
N THR A 206 -6.83 -3.23 25.81
CA THR A 206 -7.21 -4.65 25.67
C THR A 206 -6.20 -5.55 26.40
N PRO A 207 -6.64 -6.53 27.21
CA PRO A 207 -5.73 -7.45 27.89
C PRO A 207 -4.87 -8.26 26.90
N SER A 208 -3.61 -8.48 27.26
CA SER A 208 -2.65 -9.29 26.48
C SER A 208 -3.17 -10.70 26.20
N SER A 209 -3.89 -11.29 27.15
CA SER A 209 -4.56 -12.60 26.98
C SER A 209 -5.53 -12.67 25.80
N VAL A 210 -5.96 -11.52 25.27
CA VAL A 210 -6.81 -11.41 24.09
C VAL A 210 -5.98 -11.03 22.86
N SER A 211 -5.15 -9.98 22.97
CA SER A 211 -4.41 -9.43 21.82
C SER A 211 -3.27 -10.32 21.33
N ASP A 212 -2.57 -11.02 22.22
CA ASP A 212 -1.34 -11.76 21.88
C ASP A 212 -1.60 -12.95 20.94
N SER A 213 -2.84 -13.43 20.91
CA SER A 213 -3.27 -14.50 20.00
C SER A 213 -3.61 -14.03 18.58
N MET A 214 -3.73 -12.72 18.37
CA MET A 214 -4.15 -12.15 17.09
C MET A 214 -2.96 -12.05 16.14
N PRO A 215 -2.95 -12.75 14.99
CA PRO A 215 -1.93 -12.53 13.99
C PRO A 215 -2.15 -11.17 13.33
N GLY A 216 -1.06 -10.50 12.95
CA GLY A 216 -1.09 -9.33 12.08
C GLY A 216 -0.57 -8.05 12.71
N THR A 217 -0.97 -6.94 12.12
CA THR A 217 -0.48 -5.60 12.45
C THR A 217 -1.57 -4.77 13.10
N LEU A 218 -1.23 -4.07 14.18
CA LEU A 218 -2.12 -3.14 14.86
C LEU A 218 -2.27 -1.85 14.03
N CYS A 219 -3.51 -1.39 13.85
CA CYS A 219 -3.84 -0.11 13.24
C CYS A 219 -4.81 0.67 14.13
N GLY A 220 -4.83 2.00 14.05
CA GLY A 220 -5.78 2.85 14.78
C GLY A 220 -5.09 3.79 15.76
N ARG A 221 -5.77 4.17 16.84
CA ARG A 221 -5.23 5.19 17.77
C ARG A 221 -3.87 4.85 18.39
N PRO A 222 -3.57 3.62 18.84
CA PRO A 222 -2.33 3.33 19.56
C PRO A 222 -1.05 3.58 18.74
N VAL A 223 -1.16 3.55 17.41
CA VAL A 223 -0.01 3.73 16.50
C VAL A 223 0.18 5.17 16.03
N ARG A 224 -0.69 6.10 16.47
CA ARG A 224 -0.69 7.49 15.99
C ARG A 224 0.65 8.20 16.19
N SER A 225 1.20 8.17 17.40
CA SER A 225 2.45 8.90 17.71
C SER A 225 3.59 8.47 16.79
N LEU A 226 3.71 7.17 16.52
CA LEU A 226 4.76 6.64 15.65
C LEU A 226 4.64 7.18 14.21
N ILE A 227 3.41 7.27 13.69
CA ILE A 227 3.20 7.81 12.34
C ILE A 227 3.37 9.33 12.32
N ASP A 228 2.88 10.04 13.34
CA ASP A 228 3.07 11.49 13.47
C ASP A 228 4.57 11.85 13.56
N ASP A 229 5.41 11.02 14.19
CA ASP A 229 6.87 11.21 14.27
C ASP A 229 7.61 10.89 12.96
N ALA A 230 7.00 10.11 12.06
CA ALA A 230 7.60 9.71 10.78
C ALA A 230 7.29 10.69 9.63
N THR A 231 6.30 11.56 9.79
CA THR A 231 5.81 12.53 8.80
C THR A 231 6.22 13.96 9.12
#